data_AF-A0ABC8J6I6-F1
#
_entry.id   AF-A0ABC8J6I6-F1
#
_cell.length_a   1.000
_cell.length_b   1.000
_cell.length_c   1.000
_cell.angle_alpha   90.00
_cell.angle_beta   90.00
_cell.angle_gamma   90.00
#
_symmetry.space_group_name_H-M   'P 1'
#
loop_
_entity.id
_entity.type
_entity.pdbx_description
1 polymer ?
#
loop_
_entity_poly.entity_id
_entity_poly.type
_entity_poly.pdbx_seq_one_letter_code
_entity_poly.pdbx_strand_id
1 'polypeptide(L)'
;MAASTSYATTRSISLPTRLIHPKAKRVEDELKKIQDLNSSSSASSRIQLGLARLVELYDFVNEQVICSPQGQQALCLPHNAKLVEESLDESILLLDVADFTRDLIGTFLEQIQDLQSTLRRRGGDISMIQCEIQAYIRFQKKFKNSASRQLKSLARTQTKKKCPVIKRSKTLDQHVSMVSNILRQSHTSTISIFKSLLQFLSSSGEKQKKNGEVGCVDNSMVRSFYGRIIGKKTAKVIDVKTMIGRLAIVSVSLEAIMDELSYLSRRLIQHRASLLNIVTQ
;
A
#
# COMPACT_ATOMS: atom_id res chain seq x y z
N MET A 1 30.75 -21.97 71.53
CA MET A 1 30.77 -21.10 70.34
C MET A 1 30.34 -21.94 69.14
N ALA A 2 29.10 -21.78 68.69
CA ALA A 2 28.61 -22.39 67.46
C ALA A 2 28.11 -21.24 66.56
N ALA A 3 28.78 -21.04 65.43
CA ALA A 3 28.48 -19.96 64.50
C ALA A 3 27.32 -20.36 63.58
N SER A 4 26.24 -19.58 63.59
CA SER A 4 25.12 -19.71 62.67
C SER A 4 25.49 -19.09 61.31
N THR A 5 25.64 -19.92 60.29
CA THR A 5 25.83 -19.45 58.91
C THR A 5 24.46 -19.15 58.30
N SER A 6 24.10 -17.87 58.19
CA SER A 6 22.89 -17.45 57.47
C SER A 6 23.13 -17.59 55.96
N TYR A 7 22.39 -18.47 55.30
CA TYR A 7 22.35 -18.52 53.84
C TYR A 7 21.57 -17.31 53.32
N ALA A 8 22.28 -16.27 52.89
CA ALA A 8 21.68 -15.20 52.10
C ALA A 8 21.30 -15.78 50.73
N THR A 9 20.00 -15.97 50.49
CA THR A 9 19.49 -16.32 49.16
C THR A 9 19.69 -15.12 48.25
N THR A 10 20.74 -15.15 47.44
CA THR A 10 20.95 -14.20 46.35
C THR A 10 19.81 -14.34 45.36
N ARG A 11 18.78 -13.51 45.50
CA ARG A 11 17.71 -13.38 44.52
C ARG A 11 18.33 -12.92 43.21
N SER A 12 18.32 -13.80 42.23
CA SER A 12 18.59 -13.50 40.84
C SER A 12 17.64 -12.40 40.37
N ILE A 13 18.16 -11.19 40.19
CA ILE A 13 17.51 -10.13 39.45
C ILE A 13 17.54 -10.49 37.97
N SER A 14 16.57 -11.29 37.52
CA SER A 14 16.23 -11.39 36.11
C SER A 14 15.67 -10.04 35.66
N LEU A 15 16.57 -9.17 35.16
CA LEU A 15 16.17 -8.03 34.35
C LEU A 15 15.29 -8.54 33.21
N PRO A 16 14.05 -8.06 33.05
CA PRO A 16 13.24 -8.39 31.87
C PRO A 16 13.79 -7.59 30.68
N THR A 17 14.88 -8.06 30.07
CA THR A 17 15.53 -7.38 28.94
C THR A 17 14.78 -7.52 27.60
N ARG A 18 13.56 -8.05 27.57
CA ARG A 18 12.74 -8.13 26.34
C ARG A 18 11.24 -8.06 26.64
N LEU A 19 10.79 -6.98 27.29
CA LEU A 19 9.38 -6.61 27.17
C LEU A 19 9.15 -6.06 25.76
N ILE A 20 8.85 -6.98 24.84
CA ILE A 20 8.18 -6.70 23.57
C ILE A 20 6.88 -6.00 23.96
N HIS A 21 6.86 -4.68 23.87
CA HIS A 21 5.68 -3.88 24.19
C HIS A 21 4.49 -4.43 23.36
N PRO A 22 3.33 -4.76 23.94
CA PRO A 22 2.22 -5.36 23.21
C PRO A 22 1.83 -4.59 21.94
N LYS A 23 2.02 -3.27 21.98
CA LYS A 23 1.83 -2.38 20.81
C LYS A 23 2.84 -2.59 19.68
N ALA A 24 4.12 -2.78 19.98
CA ALA A 24 5.14 -3.08 18.97
C ALA A 24 4.88 -4.44 18.32
N LYS A 25 4.51 -5.45 19.12
CA LYS A 25 4.20 -6.78 18.62
C LYS A 25 3.07 -6.76 17.58
N ARG A 26 1.99 -6.03 17.87
CA ARG A 26 0.85 -5.92 16.93
C ARG A 26 1.24 -5.23 15.63
N VAL A 27 2.06 -4.18 15.69
CA VAL A 27 2.59 -3.53 14.47
C VAL A 27 3.47 -4.51 13.69
N GLU A 28 4.40 -5.19 14.36
CA GLU A 28 5.25 -6.21 13.73
C GLU A 28 4.41 -7.35 13.10
N ASP A 29 3.33 -7.79 13.75
CA ASP A 29 2.42 -8.80 13.23
C ASP A 29 1.69 -8.31 11.96
N GLU A 30 1.16 -7.08 11.95
CA GLU A 30 0.53 -6.51 10.74
C GLU A 30 1.53 -6.29 9.61
N LEU A 31 2.73 -5.82 9.91
CA LEU A 31 3.81 -5.65 8.93
C LEU A 31 4.25 -6.98 8.34
N LYS A 32 4.36 -8.02 9.18
CA LYS A 32 4.67 -9.37 8.73
C LYS A 32 3.57 -9.91 7.81
N LYS A 33 2.29 -9.70 8.16
CA LYS A 33 1.16 -10.06 7.29
C LYS A 33 1.23 -9.33 5.95
N ILE A 34 1.57 -8.04 5.93
CA ILE A 34 1.77 -7.24 4.70
C ILE A 34 2.92 -7.82 3.85
N GLN A 35 4.00 -8.27 4.48
CA GLN A 35 5.14 -8.88 3.80
C GLN A 35 4.82 -10.28 3.25
N ASP A 36 3.99 -11.03 3.97
CA ASP A 36 3.59 -12.42 3.67
C ASP A 36 2.39 -12.51 2.71
N LEU A 37 1.91 -11.39 2.14
CA LEU A 37 0.76 -11.33 1.21
C LEU A 37 0.90 -12.22 -0.05
N ASN A 38 2.05 -12.84 -0.28
CA ASN A 38 2.37 -13.63 -1.48
C ASN A 38 1.66 -15.02 -1.56
N SER A 39 0.82 -15.38 -0.61
CA SER A 39 0.07 -16.65 -0.64
C SER A 39 -1.00 -16.65 -1.75
N SER A 40 -0.91 -17.61 -2.69
CA SER A 40 -1.89 -18.16 -3.67
C SER A 40 -3.06 -17.29 -4.21
N SER A 41 -3.03 -15.97 -4.07
CA SER A 41 -4.15 -15.06 -4.33
C SER A 41 -3.85 -14.12 -5.50
N SER A 42 -4.91 -13.64 -6.16
CA SER A 42 -4.78 -12.75 -7.31
C SER A 42 -4.04 -11.46 -6.93
N ALA A 43 -3.34 -10.83 -7.89
CA ALA A 43 -2.63 -9.58 -7.62
C ALA A 43 -3.56 -8.48 -7.07
N SER A 44 -4.80 -8.39 -7.59
CA SER A 44 -5.78 -7.41 -7.09
C SER A 44 -6.20 -7.70 -5.65
N SER A 45 -6.45 -8.98 -5.32
CA SER A 45 -6.83 -9.38 -3.96
C SER A 45 -5.72 -9.07 -2.95
N ARG A 46 -4.44 -9.31 -3.33
CA ARG A 46 -3.29 -8.96 -2.50
C ARG A 46 -3.18 -7.46 -2.26
N ILE A 47 -3.46 -6.64 -3.28
CA ILE A 47 -3.43 -5.18 -3.16
C ILE A 47 -4.55 -4.67 -2.26
N GLN A 48 -5.79 -5.15 -2.47
CA GLN A 48 -6.93 -4.79 -1.62
C GLN A 48 -6.65 -5.17 -0.16
N LEU A 49 -6.21 -6.41 0.09
CA LEU A 49 -5.84 -6.85 1.43
C LEU A 49 -4.69 -6.01 2.01
N GLY A 50 -3.68 -5.67 1.21
CA GLY A 50 -2.59 -4.81 1.63
C GLY A 50 -3.05 -3.41 2.03
N LEU A 51 -3.95 -2.80 1.26
CA LEU A 51 -4.55 -1.50 1.59
C LEU A 51 -5.39 -1.58 2.87
N ALA A 52 -6.26 -2.59 3.01
CA ALA A 52 -7.06 -2.80 4.22
C ALA A 52 -6.17 -2.99 5.47
N ARG A 53 -5.07 -3.73 5.35
CA ARG A 53 -4.09 -3.90 6.44
C ARG A 53 -3.38 -2.59 6.80
N LEU A 54 -3.14 -1.72 5.83
CA LEU A 54 -2.61 -0.38 6.11
C LEU A 54 -3.64 0.49 6.84
N VAL A 55 -4.93 0.39 6.52
CA VAL A 55 -5.99 1.07 7.26
C VAL A 55 -5.95 0.64 8.74
N GLU A 56 -5.95 -0.67 8.99
CA GLU A 56 -5.85 -1.22 10.36
C GLU A 56 -4.56 -0.77 11.07
N LEU A 57 -3.44 -0.72 10.35
CA LEU A 57 -2.16 -0.27 10.88
C LEU A 57 -2.22 1.20 11.29
N TYR A 58 -2.74 2.09 10.42
CA TYR A 58 -2.82 3.52 10.75
C TYR A 58 -3.84 3.81 11.84
N ASP A 59 -4.96 3.08 11.90
CA ASP A 59 -5.89 3.17 13.03
C ASP A 59 -5.16 2.84 14.34
N PHE A 60 -4.44 1.72 14.37
CA PHE A 60 -3.67 1.33 15.54
C PHE A 60 -2.57 2.32 15.90
N VAL A 61 -1.78 2.78 14.92
CA VAL A 61 -0.67 3.71 15.13
C VAL A 61 -1.20 5.05 15.66
N ASN A 62 -2.29 5.55 15.10
CA ASN A 62 -2.88 6.82 15.53
C ASN A 62 -3.41 6.71 16.95
N GLU A 63 -4.27 5.75 17.23
CA GLU A 63 -4.96 5.64 18.53
C GLU A 63 -4.03 5.19 19.65
N GLN A 64 -3.18 4.20 19.37
CA GLN A 64 -2.45 3.49 20.43
C GLN A 64 -0.99 3.92 20.54
N VAL A 65 -0.40 4.45 19.47
CA VAL A 65 1.01 4.89 19.49
C VAL A 65 1.05 6.40 19.65
N ILE A 66 0.58 7.17 18.67
CA ILE A 66 0.73 8.62 18.60
C ILE A 66 -0.10 9.32 19.69
N CYS A 67 -1.39 8.99 19.82
CA CYS A 67 -2.28 9.64 20.78
C CYS A 67 -2.09 9.17 22.23
N SER A 68 -1.24 8.18 22.49
CA SER A 68 -0.98 7.71 23.86
C SER A 68 -0.08 8.70 24.62
N PRO A 69 -0.23 8.87 25.95
CA PRO A 69 0.60 9.80 26.72
C PRO A 69 2.11 9.55 26.56
N GLN A 70 2.52 8.28 26.55
CA GLN A 70 3.93 7.90 26.36
C GLN A 70 4.40 8.17 24.93
N GLY A 71 3.51 8.04 23.94
CA GLY A 71 3.80 8.35 22.54
C GLY A 71 3.96 9.84 22.29
N GLN A 72 3.04 10.66 22.82
CA GLN A 72 3.15 12.12 22.79
C GLN A 72 4.43 12.57 23.47
N GLN A 73 4.71 12.08 24.69
CA GLN A 73 5.94 12.41 25.39
C GLN A 73 7.19 12.02 24.58
N ALA A 74 7.20 10.85 23.93
CA ALA A 74 8.31 10.43 23.08
C ALA A 74 8.48 11.32 21.85
N LEU A 75 7.39 11.75 21.22
CA LEU A 75 7.39 12.54 19.98
C LEU A 75 7.67 14.03 20.21
N CYS A 76 7.30 14.59 21.37
CA CYS A 76 7.63 15.96 21.78
C CYS A 76 9.12 16.17 22.11
N LEU A 77 9.91 15.09 22.24
CA LEU A 77 11.33 15.23 22.54
C LEU A 77 12.06 15.95 21.39
N PRO A 78 12.93 16.94 21.68
CA PRO A 78 13.61 17.71 20.63
C PRO A 78 14.38 16.86 19.62
N HIS A 79 14.91 15.71 20.02
CA HIS A 79 15.62 14.80 19.13
C HIS A 79 14.70 14.09 18.11
N ASN A 80 13.39 14.04 18.35
CA ASN A 80 12.38 13.48 17.44
C ASN A 80 11.64 14.54 16.63
N ALA A 81 11.87 15.84 16.86
CA ALA A 81 11.26 16.91 16.06
C ALA A 81 11.46 16.68 14.56
N LYS A 82 12.69 16.31 14.16
CA LYS A 82 13.02 15.97 12.77
C LYS A 82 12.24 14.75 12.26
N LEU A 83 12.01 13.75 13.11
CA LEU A 83 11.26 12.56 12.71
C LEU A 83 9.78 12.88 12.51
N VAL A 84 9.20 13.74 13.35
CA VAL A 84 7.81 14.19 13.21
C VAL A 84 7.65 15.02 11.94
N GLU A 85 8.57 15.95 11.67
CA GLU A 85 8.62 16.72 10.43
C GLU A 85 8.76 15.82 9.19
N GLU A 86 9.69 14.86 9.20
CA GLU A 86 9.84 13.86 8.14
C GLU A 86 8.54 13.07 7.93
N SER A 87 7.86 12.67 9.01
CA SER A 87 6.60 11.93 8.95
C SER A 87 5.45 12.78 8.38
N LEU A 88 5.44 14.08 8.67
CA LEU A 88 4.48 15.03 8.08
C LEU A 88 4.74 15.18 6.57
N ASP A 89 5.97 15.36 6.13
CA ASP A 89 6.30 15.44 4.70
C ASP A 89 5.97 14.14 3.96
N GLU A 90 6.26 13.01 4.58
CA GLU A 90 5.92 11.68 4.07
C GLU A 90 4.41 11.50 3.95
N SER A 91 3.61 11.98 4.91
CA SER A 91 2.15 11.91 4.83
C SER A 91 1.59 12.65 3.62
N ILE A 92 2.15 13.82 3.24
CA ILE A 92 1.73 14.56 2.04
C ILE A 92 2.03 13.75 0.79
N LEU A 93 3.26 13.23 0.67
CA LEU A 93 3.65 12.41 -0.47
C LEU A 93 2.70 11.20 -0.64
N LEU A 94 2.33 10.55 0.46
CA LEU A 94 1.40 9.42 0.42
C LEU A 94 0.01 9.85 -0.03
N LEU A 95 -0.50 10.98 0.45
CA LEU A 95 -1.80 11.52 0.04
C LEU A 95 -1.80 11.90 -1.45
N ASP A 96 -0.76 12.57 -1.95
CA ASP A 96 -0.62 12.92 -3.37
C ASP A 96 -0.63 11.69 -4.27
N VAL A 97 0.04 10.61 -3.84
CA VAL A 97 0.05 9.33 -4.57
C VAL A 97 -1.33 8.68 -4.53
N ALA A 98 -2.02 8.72 -3.40
CA ALA A 98 -3.36 8.16 -3.25
C ALA A 98 -4.37 8.92 -4.12
N ASP A 99 -4.39 10.25 -4.08
CA ASP A 99 -5.28 11.08 -4.89
C ASP A 99 -5.03 10.88 -6.38
N PHE A 100 -3.77 10.95 -6.83
CA PHE A 100 -3.43 10.64 -8.23
C PHE A 100 -3.94 9.26 -8.66
N THR A 101 -3.74 8.24 -7.82
CA THR A 101 -4.10 6.87 -8.17
C THR A 101 -5.61 6.67 -8.19
N ARG A 102 -6.35 7.30 -7.25
CA ARG A 102 -7.81 7.30 -7.22
C ARG A 102 -8.38 7.95 -8.48
N ASP A 103 -7.90 9.14 -8.83
CA ASP A 103 -8.38 9.87 -10.00
C ASP A 103 -8.06 9.11 -11.30
N LEU A 104 -6.87 8.50 -11.37
CA LEU A 104 -6.50 7.64 -12.48
C LEU A 104 -7.45 6.43 -12.61
N ILE A 105 -7.76 5.74 -11.50
CA ILE A 105 -8.73 4.62 -11.49
C ILE A 105 -10.13 5.11 -11.89
N GLY A 106 -10.58 6.25 -11.35
CA GLY A 106 -11.88 6.84 -11.65
C GLY A 106 -12.07 7.12 -13.14
N THR A 107 -11.11 7.79 -13.78
CA THR A 107 -11.17 8.04 -15.23
C THR A 107 -11.20 6.75 -16.05
N PHE A 108 -10.61 5.65 -15.56
CA PHE A 108 -10.67 4.37 -16.26
C PHE A 108 -12.01 3.66 -16.08
N LEU A 109 -12.61 3.75 -14.89
CA LEU A 109 -13.96 3.26 -14.63
C LEU A 109 -15.00 3.94 -15.55
N GLU A 110 -14.90 5.26 -15.73
CA GLU A 110 -15.75 6.00 -16.67
C GLU A 110 -15.63 5.45 -18.10
N GLN A 111 -14.40 5.22 -18.57
CA GLN A 111 -14.16 4.66 -19.91
C GLN A 111 -14.65 3.21 -20.06
N ILE A 112 -14.57 2.41 -18.99
CA ILE A 112 -15.14 1.07 -18.94
C ILE A 112 -16.67 1.15 -19.06
N GLN A 113 -17.30 2.06 -18.31
CA GLN A 113 -18.74 2.27 -18.31
C GLN A 113 -19.26 2.73 -19.68
N ASP A 114 -18.56 3.69 -20.32
CA ASP A 114 -18.89 4.19 -21.66
C ASP A 114 -18.84 3.08 -22.71
N LEU A 115 -17.78 2.27 -22.67
CA LEU A 115 -17.63 1.14 -23.58
C LEU A 115 -18.72 0.10 -23.33
N GLN A 116 -18.98 -0.28 -22.08
CA GLN A 116 -20.06 -1.22 -21.74
C GLN A 116 -21.43 -0.71 -22.18
N SER A 117 -21.71 0.58 -22.00
CA SER A 117 -22.96 1.21 -22.44
C SER A 117 -23.12 1.14 -23.95
N THR A 118 -22.04 1.40 -24.70
CA THR A 118 -22.04 1.29 -26.16
C THR A 118 -22.24 -0.16 -26.62
N LEU A 119 -21.55 -1.11 -25.99
CA LEU A 119 -21.68 -2.54 -26.26
C LEU A 119 -23.11 -3.06 -26.03
N ARG A 120 -23.77 -2.62 -24.96
CA ARG A 120 -25.17 -2.99 -24.67
C ARG A 120 -26.15 -2.42 -25.70
N ARG A 121 -25.95 -1.17 -26.12
CA ARG A 121 -26.88 -0.48 -27.05
C ARG A 121 -26.76 -0.96 -28.50
N ARG A 122 -25.55 -1.31 -28.96
CA ARG A 122 -25.29 -1.68 -30.38
C ARG A 122 -25.23 -3.19 -30.66
N GLY A 123 -25.56 -4.03 -29.66
CA GLY A 123 -26.12 -5.36 -29.88
C GLY A 123 -25.28 -6.45 -30.56
N GLY A 124 -23.97 -6.25 -30.81
CA GLY A 124 -23.14 -7.28 -31.45
C GLY A 124 -22.46 -6.88 -32.74
N ASP A 125 -22.84 -5.75 -33.35
CA ASP A 125 -22.20 -5.30 -34.58
C ASP A 125 -20.84 -4.65 -34.28
N ILE A 126 -19.80 -5.49 -34.33
CA ILE A 126 -18.40 -5.10 -34.07
C ILE A 126 -17.95 -3.99 -35.02
N SER A 127 -18.50 -3.92 -36.24
CA SER A 127 -18.13 -2.89 -37.20
C SER A 127 -18.57 -1.50 -36.73
N MET A 128 -19.75 -1.41 -36.11
CA MET A 128 -20.29 -0.15 -35.60
C MET A 128 -19.65 0.33 -34.29
N ILE A 129 -18.93 -0.53 -33.56
CA ILE A 129 -18.29 -0.20 -32.27
C ILE A 129 -16.76 -0.16 -32.35
N GLN A 130 -16.21 -0.29 -33.54
CA GLN A 130 -14.77 -0.38 -33.76
C GLN A 130 -14.05 0.89 -33.28
N CYS A 131 -14.64 2.07 -33.48
CA CYS A 131 -14.09 3.36 -33.05
C CYS A 131 -13.99 3.44 -31.52
N GLU A 132 -15.03 3.03 -30.80
CA GLU A 132 -15.08 3.05 -29.34
C GLU A 132 -14.11 2.04 -28.74
N ILE A 133 -13.98 0.85 -29.33
CA ILE A 133 -12.97 -0.12 -28.88
C ILE A 133 -11.55 0.43 -29.11
N GLN A 134 -11.29 1.07 -30.26
CA GLN A 134 -10.00 1.71 -30.50
C GLN A 134 -9.73 2.85 -29.52
N ALA A 135 -10.73 3.66 -29.18
CA ALA A 135 -10.63 4.73 -28.20
C ALA A 135 -10.27 4.16 -26.81
N TYR A 136 -10.98 3.13 -26.35
CA TYR A 136 -10.67 2.41 -25.12
C TYR A 136 -9.24 1.87 -25.09
N ILE A 137 -8.76 1.25 -26.17
CA ILE A 137 -7.38 0.74 -26.26
C ILE A 137 -6.36 1.89 -26.17
N ARG A 138 -6.62 3.03 -26.81
CA ARG A 138 -5.75 4.22 -26.71
C ARG A 138 -5.76 4.78 -25.29
N PHE A 139 -6.93 4.89 -24.66
CA PHE A 139 -7.06 5.33 -23.28
C PHE A 139 -6.28 4.43 -22.34
N GLN A 140 -6.46 3.11 -22.47
CA GLN A 140 -5.74 2.13 -21.67
C GLN A 140 -4.21 2.28 -21.76
N LYS A 141 -3.68 2.57 -22.95
CA LYS A 141 -2.24 2.86 -23.11
C LYS A 141 -1.84 4.11 -22.33
N LYS A 142 -2.66 5.17 -22.37
CA LYS A 142 -2.44 6.40 -21.59
C LYS A 142 -2.52 6.16 -20.08
N PHE A 143 -3.51 5.41 -19.62
CA PHE A 143 -3.68 4.99 -18.23
C PHE A 143 -2.42 4.30 -17.71
N LYS A 144 -1.98 3.26 -18.42
CA LYS A 144 -0.78 2.48 -18.09
C LYS A 144 0.47 3.36 -18.02
N ASN A 145 0.63 4.24 -19.00
CA ASN A 145 1.78 5.15 -19.05
C ASN A 145 1.76 6.12 -17.87
N SER A 146 0.58 6.58 -17.45
CA SER A 146 0.41 7.48 -16.30
C SER A 146 0.75 6.76 -15.00
N ALA A 147 0.23 5.54 -14.78
CA ALA A 147 0.61 4.69 -13.65
C ALA A 147 2.13 4.43 -13.61
N SER A 148 2.76 4.15 -14.76
CA SER A 148 4.19 3.89 -14.84
C SER A 148 5.04 5.12 -14.54
N ARG A 149 4.59 6.30 -14.97
CA ARG A 149 5.24 7.58 -14.62
C ARG A 149 5.17 7.83 -13.12
N GLN A 150 4.01 7.60 -12.50
CA GLN A 150 3.87 7.77 -11.06
C GLN A 150 4.72 6.77 -10.27
N LEU A 151 4.78 5.52 -10.71
CA LEU A 151 5.66 4.51 -10.11
C LEU A 151 7.14 4.96 -10.14
N LYS A 152 7.59 5.50 -11.28
CA LYS A 152 8.95 6.05 -11.43
C LYS A 152 9.17 7.28 -10.56
N SER A 153 8.17 8.17 -10.46
CA SER A 153 8.22 9.35 -9.60
C SER A 153 8.40 8.93 -8.14
N LEU A 154 7.56 8.01 -7.66
CA LEU A 154 7.60 7.47 -6.30
C LEU A 154 8.91 6.73 -5.98
N ALA A 155 9.52 6.06 -6.96
CA ALA A 155 10.83 5.43 -6.79
C ALA A 155 11.96 6.46 -6.66
N ARG A 156 11.90 7.58 -7.40
CA ARG A 156 12.90 8.65 -7.36
C ARG A 156 12.87 9.46 -6.07
N THR A 157 11.70 9.63 -5.45
CA THR A 157 11.60 10.34 -4.16
C THR A 157 12.29 9.56 -3.04
N GLN A 158 12.30 8.22 -3.11
CA GLN A 158 13.00 7.37 -2.14
C GLN A 158 14.51 7.32 -2.30
N THR A 159 15.03 7.29 -3.53
CA THR A 159 16.50 7.25 -3.73
C THR A 159 17.20 8.51 -3.25
N LYS A 160 16.48 9.65 -3.21
CA LYS A 160 16.95 10.92 -2.65
C LYS A 160 16.94 10.94 -1.12
N LYS A 161 15.97 10.25 -0.48
CA LYS A 161 15.83 10.14 0.98
C LYS A 161 16.58 8.93 1.54
N LYS A 162 17.89 8.80 1.32
CA LYS A 162 18.70 7.85 2.12
C LYS A 162 18.75 8.37 3.56
N CYS A 163 17.79 7.95 4.38
CA CYS A 163 17.80 8.28 5.79
C CYS A 163 19.07 7.70 6.43
N PRO A 164 19.84 8.48 7.21
CA PRO A 164 20.88 7.90 8.05
C PRO A 164 20.23 6.87 8.96
N VAL A 165 20.74 5.64 8.94
CA VAL A 165 20.39 4.65 9.95
C VAL A 165 20.89 5.24 11.27
N ILE A 166 19.97 5.72 12.10
CA ILE A 166 20.31 6.16 13.45
C ILE A 166 20.84 4.91 14.15
N LYS A 167 22.16 4.84 14.34
CA LYS A 167 22.80 3.79 15.14
C LYS A 167 22.09 3.80 16.49
N ARG A 168 21.65 2.62 16.95
CA ARG A 168 21.06 2.44 18.29
C ARG A 168 22.03 3.04 19.30
N SER A 169 21.74 4.25 19.78
CA SER A 169 22.43 4.77 20.95
C SER A 169 22.03 3.87 22.11
N LYS A 170 23.00 3.32 22.83
CA LYS A 170 22.77 2.48 24.03
C LYS A 170 22.06 3.25 25.16
N THR A 171 21.86 4.57 25.01
CA THR A 171 21.28 5.47 26.01
C THR A 171 19.88 5.98 25.69
N LEU A 172 19.30 5.66 24.52
CA LEU A 172 17.95 6.13 24.19
C LEU A 172 16.89 5.29 24.90
N ASP A 173 15.87 5.94 25.48
CA ASP A 173 14.71 5.27 26.04
C ASP A 173 14.11 4.30 25.00
N GLN A 174 13.96 3.05 25.42
CA GLN A 174 13.50 1.94 24.58
C GLN A 174 12.12 2.23 23.96
N HIS A 175 11.27 2.97 24.66
CA HIS A 175 9.95 3.38 24.16
C HIS A 175 10.06 4.38 23.00
N VAL A 176 10.98 5.33 23.09
CA VAL A 176 11.18 6.36 22.07
C VAL A 176 11.68 5.76 20.75
N SER A 177 12.65 4.84 20.86
CA SER A 177 13.15 4.07 19.71
C SER A 177 12.05 3.23 19.05
N MET A 178 11.16 2.65 19.86
CA MET A 178 10.01 1.88 19.37
C MET A 178 9.06 2.75 18.55
N VAL A 179 8.65 3.93 19.05
CA VAL A 179 7.76 4.85 18.35
C VAL A 179 8.36 5.29 17.01
N SER A 180 9.64 5.67 17.02
CA SER A 180 10.39 6.03 15.81
C SER A 180 10.37 4.92 14.75
N ASN A 181 10.61 3.68 15.19
CA ASN A 181 10.62 2.52 14.31
C ASN A 181 9.23 2.21 13.73
N ILE A 182 8.18 2.31 14.54
CA ILE A 182 6.79 2.09 14.10
C ILE A 182 6.42 3.06 12.99
N LEU A 183 6.72 4.36 13.13
CA LEU A 183 6.42 5.37 12.11
C LEU A 183 7.16 5.08 10.79
N ARG A 184 8.46 4.78 10.87
CA ARG A 184 9.28 4.44 9.69
C ARG A 184 8.80 3.18 8.98
N GLN A 185 8.46 2.15 9.73
CA GLN A 185 7.96 0.90 9.17
C GLN A 185 6.58 1.08 8.52
N SER A 186 5.70 1.85 9.14
CA SER A 186 4.37 2.16 8.59
C SER A 186 4.48 2.88 7.25
N HIS A 187 5.32 3.92 7.18
CA HIS A 187 5.58 4.62 5.92
C HIS A 187 6.19 3.68 4.86
N THR A 188 7.19 2.88 5.23
CA THR A 188 7.85 1.94 4.30
C THR A 188 6.87 0.91 3.71
N SER A 189 5.98 0.36 4.55
CA SER A 189 4.96 -0.58 4.11
C SER A 189 3.94 0.07 3.19
N THR A 190 3.50 1.30 3.51
CA THR A 190 2.57 2.06 2.66
C THR A 190 3.14 2.29 1.27
N ILE A 191 4.39 2.73 1.22
CA ILE A 191 5.15 2.89 -0.01
C ILE A 191 5.23 1.58 -0.81
N SER A 192 5.48 0.45 -0.15
CA SER A 192 5.58 -0.86 -0.78
C SER A 192 4.25 -1.27 -1.44
N ILE A 193 3.13 -1.06 -0.75
CA ILE A 193 1.79 -1.32 -1.28
C ILE A 193 1.47 -0.38 -2.45
N PHE A 194 1.75 0.92 -2.34
CA PHE A 194 1.55 1.86 -3.46
C PHE A 194 2.39 1.52 -4.68
N LYS A 195 3.64 1.09 -4.50
CA LYS A 195 4.45 0.57 -5.62
C LYS A 195 3.81 -0.65 -6.26
N SER A 196 3.34 -1.58 -5.45
CA SER A 196 2.69 -2.82 -5.91
C SER A 196 1.39 -2.52 -6.67
N LEU A 197 0.58 -1.57 -6.17
CA LEU A 197 -0.61 -1.06 -6.83
C LEU A 197 -0.28 -0.41 -8.17
N LEU A 198 0.63 0.57 -8.19
CA LEU A 198 1.02 1.25 -9.43
C LEU A 198 1.67 0.29 -10.43
N GLN A 199 2.43 -0.70 -9.97
CA GLN A 199 2.97 -1.76 -10.82
C GLN A 199 1.86 -2.65 -11.39
N PHE A 200 0.87 -3.02 -10.59
CA PHE A 200 -0.31 -3.74 -11.06
C PHE A 200 -1.06 -2.97 -12.15
N LEU A 201 -1.30 -1.67 -11.94
CA LEU A 201 -1.93 -0.78 -12.90
C LEU A 201 -1.06 -0.52 -14.15
N SER A 202 0.26 -0.64 -14.03
CA SER A 202 1.20 -0.42 -15.15
C SER A 202 1.53 -1.67 -15.95
N SER A 203 1.32 -2.86 -15.39
CA SER A 203 1.79 -4.11 -15.99
C SER A 203 0.93 -4.53 -17.18
N SER A 204 1.60 -4.89 -18.29
CA SER A 204 0.98 -5.59 -19.41
C SER A 204 1.13 -7.09 -19.17
N GLY A 205 0.12 -7.90 -19.45
CA GLY A 205 0.19 -9.36 -19.42
C GLY A 205 1.10 -9.98 -20.51
N GLU A 206 2.21 -9.31 -20.86
CA GLU A 206 3.22 -9.84 -21.77
C GLU A 206 4.31 -10.55 -20.94
N LYS A 207 4.56 -11.80 -21.33
CA LYS A 207 5.46 -12.76 -20.68
C LYS A 207 6.74 -12.09 -20.19
N GLN A 208 6.90 -11.99 -18.87
CA GLN A 208 8.22 -11.90 -18.27
C GLN A 208 8.93 -13.24 -18.56
N LYS A 209 9.84 -13.25 -19.56
CA LYS A 209 10.88 -14.27 -19.62
C LYS A 209 11.78 -14.02 -18.41
N LYS A 210 11.68 -14.89 -17.41
CA LYS A 210 12.51 -14.83 -16.21
C LYS A 210 13.98 -15.08 -16.59
N ASN A 211 14.84 -14.12 -16.28
CA ASN A 211 16.11 -14.46 -15.66
C ASN A 211 15.89 -14.37 -14.15
N GLY A 212 15.71 -15.54 -13.52
CA GLY A 212 16.21 -15.76 -12.17
C GLY A 212 15.52 -15.14 -10.95
N GLU A 213 14.32 -14.54 -11.01
CA GLU A 213 13.60 -14.17 -9.77
C GLU A 213 12.11 -14.53 -9.79
N VAL A 214 11.65 -14.97 -8.64
CA VAL A 214 10.39 -15.68 -8.37
C VAL A 214 9.20 -14.71 -8.37
N GLY A 215 8.03 -15.20 -8.84
CA GLY A 215 6.74 -14.59 -8.54
C GLY A 215 5.99 -13.86 -9.67
N CYS A 216 5.84 -14.46 -10.86
CA CYS A 216 4.77 -14.02 -11.76
C CYS A 216 3.44 -14.61 -11.23
N VAL A 217 2.77 -13.88 -10.34
CA VAL A 217 1.39 -14.20 -9.95
C VAL A 217 0.51 -14.03 -11.18
N ASP A 218 -0.21 -15.09 -11.54
CA ASP A 218 -1.12 -15.10 -12.67
C ASP A 218 -2.11 -13.95 -12.53
N ASN A 219 -1.90 -12.90 -13.33
CA ASN A 219 -2.74 -11.73 -13.31
C ASN A 219 -3.76 -11.87 -14.44
N SER A 220 -4.60 -12.89 -14.31
CA SER A 220 -5.78 -13.14 -15.15
C SER A 220 -6.58 -11.86 -15.38
N MET A 221 -6.66 -11.02 -14.34
CA MET A 221 -7.28 -9.71 -14.38
C MET A 221 -6.53 -8.72 -15.26
N VAL A 222 -5.22 -8.52 -15.10
CA VAL A 222 -4.41 -7.70 -16.03
C VAL A 222 -4.47 -8.25 -17.47
N ARG A 223 -4.63 -9.56 -17.62
CA ARG A 223 -4.85 -10.18 -18.93
C ARG A 223 -6.25 -9.92 -19.50
N SER A 224 -7.28 -9.71 -18.67
CA SER A 224 -8.63 -9.28 -19.09
C SER A 224 -8.72 -7.76 -19.28
N PHE A 225 -8.11 -6.97 -18.39
CA PHE A 225 -7.89 -5.52 -18.53
C PHE A 225 -7.25 -5.24 -19.89
N TYR A 226 -6.05 -5.79 -20.15
CA TYR A 226 -5.18 -5.34 -21.24
C TYR A 226 -5.08 -6.30 -22.43
N GLY A 227 -5.33 -7.60 -22.25
CA GLY A 227 -4.76 -8.63 -23.14
C GLY A 227 -5.72 -9.36 -24.06
N ARG A 228 -7.04 -9.15 -23.96
CA ARG A 228 -7.97 -10.05 -24.65
C ARG A 228 -9.38 -9.53 -24.88
N ILE A 229 -9.60 -8.22 -25.06
CA ILE A 229 -10.88 -7.74 -25.63
C ILE A 229 -10.85 -7.89 -27.17
N ILE A 230 -9.67 -7.80 -27.79
CA ILE A 230 -9.44 -8.15 -29.19
C ILE A 230 -8.11 -8.91 -29.27
N GLY A 231 -8.13 -10.18 -29.68
CA GLY A 231 -6.91 -10.96 -29.87
C GLY A 231 -6.02 -10.34 -30.95
N LYS A 232 -4.71 -10.27 -30.71
CA LYS A 232 -3.74 -10.13 -31.81
C LYS A 232 -3.91 -11.37 -32.69
N LYS A 233 -4.35 -11.15 -33.93
CA LYS A 233 -4.89 -12.08 -34.94
C LYS A 233 -6.42 -12.02 -35.01
N THR A 234 -6.86 -11.37 -36.09
CA THR A 234 -8.14 -11.56 -36.76
C THR A 234 -8.73 -12.96 -36.56
N ALA A 235 -10.05 -13.03 -36.34
CA ALA A 235 -10.88 -14.25 -36.41
C ALA A 235 -11.10 -15.12 -35.15
N LYS A 236 -11.21 -14.53 -33.95
CA LYS A 236 -12.22 -15.02 -32.99
C LYS A 236 -12.97 -13.82 -32.43
N VAL A 237 -14.16 -13.58 -32.97
CA VAL A 237 -15.15 -12.66 -32.38
C VAL A 237 -15.29 -13.07 -30.91
N ILE A 238 -14.77 -12.24 -30.01
CA ILE A 238 -15.13 -12.36 -28.61
C ILE A 238 -16.55 -11.82 -28.56
N ASP A 239 -17.48 -12.71 -28.25
CA ASP A 239 -18.89 -12.37 -28.10
C ASP A 239 -19.03 -11.14 -27.19
N VAL A 240 -19.89 -10.19 -27.59
CA VAL A 240 -20.09 -8.91 -26.88
C VAL A 240 -20.46 -9.15 -25.42
N LYS A 241 -21.23 -10.21 -25.13
CA LYS A 241 -21.56 -10.62 -23.76
C LYS A 241 -20.31 -10.97 -22.95
N THR A 242 -19.35 -11.65 -23.57
CA THR A 242 -18.05 -11.96 -22.95
C THR A 242 -17.22 -10.71 -22.69
N MET A 243 -17.23 -9.72 -23.61
CA MET A 243 -16.52 -8.46 -23.39
C MET A 243 -17.13 -7.66 -22.23
N ILE A 244 -18.46 -7.52 -22.21
CA ILE A 244 -19.19 -6.85 -21.13
C ILE A 244 -18.87 -7.50 -19.79
N GLY A 245 -18.93 -8.84 -19.71
CA GLY A 245 -18.61 -9.59 -18.49
C GLY A 245 -17.18 -9.36 -18.00
N ARG A 246 -16.20 -9.32 -18.91
CA ARG A 246 -14.80 -9.02 -18.56
C ARG A 246 -14.60 -7.60 -18.05
N LEU A 247 -15.23 -6.63 -18.71
CA LEU A 247 -15.24 -5.23 -18.30
C LEU A 247 -15.88 -5.07 -16.92
N ALA A 248 -16.93 -5.83 -16.61
CA ALA A 248 -17.60 -5.79 -15.31
C ALA A 248 -16.72 -6.32 -14.18
N ILE A 249 -16.06 -7.47 -14.39
CA ILE A 249 -15.10 -8.03 -13.41
C ILE A 249 -14.00 -7.00 -13.12
N VAL A 250 -13.48 -6.38 -14.17
CA VAL A 250 -12.49 -5.29 -14.13
C VAL A 250 -12.98 -4.11 -13.30
N SER A 251 -14.19 -3.61 -13.56
CA SER A 251 -14.82 -2.49 -12.83
C SER A 251 -14.88 -2.77 -11.33
N VAL A 252 -15.49 -3.90 -10.95
CA VAL A 252 -15.72 -4.29 -9.55
C VAL A 252 -14.43 -4.31 -8.74
N SER A 253 -13.34 -4.83 -9.31
CA SER A 253 -12.08 -4.91 -8.57
C SER A 253 -11.35 -3.58 -8.47
N LEU A 254 -11.48 -2.71 -9.48
CA LEU A 254 -10.96 -1.35 -9.43
C LEU A 254 -11.73 -0.51 -8.43
N GLU A 255 -13.06 -0.62 -8.39
CA GLU A 255 -13.94 -0.01 -7.40
C GLU A 255 -13.50 -0.42 -5.98
N ALA A 256 -13.34 -1.72 -5.73
CA ALA A 256 -12.86 -2.21 -4.44
C ALA A 256 -11.45 -1.67 -4.07
N ILE A 257 -10.53 -1.56 -5.03
CA ILE A 257 -9.22 -0.91 -4.77
C ILE A 257 -9.39 0.58 -4.44
N MET A 258 -10.25 1.27 -5.18
CA MET A 258 -10.51 2.71 -5.03
C MET A 258 -11.15 3.02 -3.67
N ASP A 259 -12.05 2.16 -3.20
CA ASP A 259 -12.68 2.26 -1.88
C ASP A 259 -11.64 2.09 -0.76
N GLU A 260 -10.83 1.03 -0.82
CA GLU A 260 -9.73 0.79 0.14
C GLU A 260 -8.73 1.95 0.17
N LEU A 261 -8.40 2.50 -1.01
CA LEU A 261 -7.54 3.68 -1.11
C LEU A 261 -8.18 4.91 -0.44
N SER A 262 -9.50 5.08 -0.57
CA SER A 262 -10.25 6.16 0.07
C SER A 262 -10.29 6.02 1.59
N TYR A 263 -10.41 4.80 2.10
CA TYR A 263 -10.28 4.53 3.54
C TYR A 263 -8.87 4.86 4.03
N LEU A 264 -7.84 4.42 3.31
CA LEU A 264 -6.45 4.71 3.65
C LEU A 264 -6.16 6.22 3.65
N SER A 265 -6.62 6.97 2.64
CA SER A 265 -6.46 8.43 2.59
C SER A 265 -7.07 9.11 3.82
N ARG A 266 -8.26 8.68 4.27
CA ARG A 266 -8.87 9.20 5.51
C ARG A 266 -7.99 8.96 6.72
N ARG A 267 -7.37 7.77 6.85
CA ARG A 267 -6.48 7.45 7.98
C ARG A 267 -5.14 8.17 7.91
N LEU A 268 -4.62 8.42 6.71
CA LEU A 268 -3.43 9.26 6.51
C LEU A 268 -3.69 10.73 6.86
N ILE A 269 -4.88 11.27 6.56
CA ILE A 269 -5.29 12.62 6.97
C ILE A 269 -5.36 12.70 8.50
N GLN A 270 -6.00 11.72 9.15
CA GLN A 270 -6.05 11.66 10.62
C GLN A 270 -4.66 11.53 11.22
N HIS A 271 -3.81 10.67 10.66
CA HIS A 271 -2.43 10.51 11.08
C HIS A 271 -1.65 11.83 11.04
N ARG A 272 -1.78 12.57 9.94
CA ARG A 272 -1.20 13.90 9.79
C ARG A 272 -1.73 14.88 10.84
N ALA A 273 -3.04 14.91 11.07
CA ALA A 273 -3.65 15.77 12.09
C ALA A 273 -3.11 15.46 13.50
N SER A 274 -2.99 14.17 13.85
CA SER A 274 -2.41 13.75 15.13
C SER A 274 -0.95 14.17 15.29
N LEU A 275 -0.14 14.10 14.23
CA LEU A 275 1.24 14.58 14.24
C LEU A 275 1.31 16.12 14.34
N LEU A 276 0.45 16.85 13.63
CA LEU A 276 0.41 18.31 13.71
C LEU A 276 0.08 18.77 15.13
N ASN A 277 -0.88 18.12 15.79
CA ASN A 277 -1.24 18.43 17.18
C ASN A 277 -0.06 18.29 18.16
N ILE A 278 0.94 17.44 17.86
CA ILE A 278 2.14 17.28 18.68
C ILE A 278 3.11 18.46 18.49
N VAL A 279 3.22 18.97 17.26
CA VAL A 279 4.14 20.09 16.94
C VAL A 279 3.56 21.45 17.36
N THR A 280 2.23 21.54 17.49
CA THR A 280 1.54 22.77 17.89
C THR A 280 1.31 22.92 19.40
N GLN A 281 1.65 21.90 20.20
CA GLN A 281 1.59 21.93 21.67
C GLN A 281 2.85 22.55 22.27
#